data_AF-V4JFX5-F1
#
_entry.id   AF-V4JFX5-F1
#
_cell.length_a   1.000
_cell.length_b   1.000
_cell.length_c   1.000
_cell.angle_alpha   90.00
_cell.angle_beta   90.00
_cell.angle_gamma   90.00
#
_symmetry.space_group_name_H-M   'P 1'
#
loop_
_entity.id
_entity.type
_entity.pdbx_description
1 polymer ?
#
loop_
_entity_poly.entity_id
_entity_poly.type
_entity_poly.pdbx_seq_one_letter_code
_entity_poly.pdbx_strand_id
1 'polypeptide(L)'
;MKIKEKQLRLIGAALFAQFYVVWALGFTNYVPQLYNLDVLRASAILLVIGLLMMLSGYIKDVARQVVADKYFKALMIIYAAAVYYITYRAMTTYYQLNIWSSLDTATFMQSFASATLYHELFYSFAVSPFFYSHASPILFLLYPLYLIYPGIPALMTIQAALATLPTIPLYKLGLRLFGDRRYALLTALTYLLFPWITTYLGGAFEVVILTAPFFALALYNLYMGNRLGYWLSLTLMMTTIEFSPILGFFIGLYILVTKLDWLKAKGRVALGLKTLAYSLAWLFGDFLMVYYFSHGTINIFGNVWGSSLAGPLISITDSIGNAIFHSLLTQ
;
A
#
# COMPACT_ATOMS: atom_id res chain seq x y z
N MET A 1 -12.84 -34.57 0.20
CA MET A 1 -11.55 -34.22 0.86
C MET A 1 -11.67 -32.88 1.58
N LYS A 2 -11.59 -32.82 2.91
CA LYS A 2 -11.52 -31.55 3.65
C LYS A 2 -10.07 -31.04 3.62
N ILE A 3 -9.73 -30.19 2.64
CA ILE A 3 -8.43 -29.50 2.66
C ILE A 3 -8.41 -28.60 3.90
N LYS A 4 -7.41 -28.77 4.77
CA LYS A 4 -7.27 -27.96 5.98
C LYS A 4 -6.90 -26.53 5.59
N GLU A 5 -7.48 -25.52 6.22
CA GLU A 5 -7.23 -24.10 5.90
C GLU A 5 -5.73 -23.74 5.90
N LYS A 6 -4.95 -24.34 6.81
CA LYS A 6 -3.50 -24.20 6.85
C LYS A 6 -2.82 -24.65 5.55
N GLN A 7 -3.28 -25.73 4.92
CA GLN A 7 -2.75 -26.21 3.65
C GLN A 7 -3.09 -25.23 2.51
N LEU A 8 -4.31 -24.69 2.48
CA LEU A 8 -4.69 -23.66 1.50
C LEU A 8 -3.81 -22.42 1.62
N ARG A 9 -3.51 -21.96 2.84
CA ARG A 9 -2.62 -20.81 3.05
C ARG A 9 -1.19 -21.08 2.59
N LEU A 10 -0.67 -22.30 2.80
CA LEU A 10 0.67 -22.67 2.35
C LEU A 10 0.78 -22.74 0.83
N ILE A 11 -0.19 -23.40 0.18
CA ILE A 11 -0.25 -23.44 -1.29
C ILE A 11 -0.41 -22.02 -1.83
N GLY A 12 -1.28 -21.22 -1.21
CA GLY A 12 -1.49 -19.83 -1.61
C GLY A 12 -0.22 -18.99 -1.50
N ALA A 13 0.58 -19.17 -0.44
CA ALA A 13 1.86 -18.50 -0.27
C ALA A 13 2.88 -18.90 -1.34
N ALA A 14 2.91 -20.18 -1.74
CA ALA A 14 3.78 -20.64 -2.83
C ALA A 14 3.37 -20.03 -4.18
N LEU A 15 2.06 -20.00 -4.48
CA LEU A 15 1.52 -19.37 -5.69
C LEU A 15 1.70 -17.85 -5.72
N PHE A 16 1.71 -17.20 -4.56
CA PHE A 16 2.05 -15.79 -4.41
C PHE A 16 3.55 -15.56 -4.70
N ALA A 17 4.42 -16.32 -4.03
CA ALA A 17 5.86 -16.13 -4.13
C ALA A 17 6.45 -16.46 -5.52
N GLN A 18 5.86 -17.42 -6.24
CA GLN A 18 6.38 -17.84 -7.56
C GLN A 18 6.45 -16.69 -8.56
N PHE A 19 5.56 -15.70 -8.49
CA PHE A 19 5.60 -14.55 -9.39
C PHE A 19 6.91 -13.80 -9.29
N TYR A 20 7.37 -13.55 -8.06
CA TYR A 20 8.63 -12.84 -7.84
C TYR A 20 9.85 -13.67 -8.25
N VAL A 21 9.78 -15.01 -8.16
CA VAL A 21 10.84 -15.89 -8.66
C VAL A 21 10.89 -15.87 -10.19
N VAL A 22 9.74 -16.06 -10.85
CA VAL A 22 9.60 -16.03 -12.32
C VAL A 22 10.04 -14.67 -12.86
N TRP A 23 9.54 -13.59 -12.27
CA TRP A 23 9.88 -12.23 -12.65
C TRP A 23 11.37 -11.95 -12.43
N ALA A 24 11.95 -12.28 -11.27
CA ALA A 24 13.36 -12.00 -11.01
C ALA A 24 14.30 -12.78 -11.93
N LEU A 25 14.08 -14.09 -12.12
CA LEU A 25 14.90 -14.94 -13.00
C LEU A 25 14.82 -14.49 -14.47
N GLY A 26 13.63 -14.07 -14.90
CA GLY A 26 13.43 -13.52 -16.23
C GLY A 26 14.07 -12.14 -16.39
N PHE A 27 13.76 -11.20 -15.49
CA PHE A 27 14.21 -9.81 -15.55
C PHE A 27 15.73 -9.67 -15.48
N THR A 28 16.40 -10.52 -14.70
CA THR A 28 17.87 -10.55 -14.58
C THR A 28 18.55 -11.41 -15.65
N ASN A 29 17.79 -11.91 -16.64
CA ASN A 29 18.28 -12.68 -17.78
C ASN A 29 18.95 -14.02 -17.42
N TYR A 30 18.71 -14.58 -16.23
CA TYR A 30 19.15 -15.94 -15.86
C TYR A 30 18.33 -17.01 -16.59
N VAL A 31 17.01 -16.81 -16.72
CA VAL A 31 16.10 -17.69 -17.47
C VAL A 31 15.22 -16.83 -18.39
N PRO A 32 15.75 -16.37 -19.54
CA PRO A 32 15.12 -15.33 -20.36
C PRO A 32 13.73 -15.73 -20.89
N GLN A 33 13.48 -17.03 -21.06
CA GLN A 33 12.19 -17.54 -21.55
C GLN A 33 11.03 -17.24 -20.59
N LEU A 34 11.33 -17.00 -19.30
CA LEU A 34 10.33 -16.62 -18.30
C LEU A 34 9.88 -15.16 -18.45
N TYR A 35 10.64 -14.33 -19.14
CA TYR A 35 10.36 -12.90 -19.29
C TYR A 35 9.65 -12.60 -20.61
N ASN A 36 8.39 -13.00 -20.68
CA ASN A 36 7.48 -12.60 -21.74
C ASN A 36 6.10 -12.31 -21.15
N LEU A 37 5.29 -11.52 -21.87
CA LEU A 37 4.01 -11.03 -21.37
C LEU A 37 3.07 -12.16 -20.95
N ASP A 38 2.98 -13.25 -21.73
CA ASP A 38 2.06 -14.35 -21.45
C ASP A 38 2.46 -15.12 -20.18
N VAL A 39 3.75 -15.39 -20.00
CA VAL A 39 4.28 -16.06 -18.81
C VAL A 39 4.11 -15.18 -17.57
N LEU A 40 4.45 -13.89 -17.67
CA LEU A 40 4.30 -12.95 -16.55
C LEU A 40 2.82 -12.78 -16.17
N ARG A 41 1.92 -12.71 -17.14
CA ARG A 41 0.47 -12.61 -16.90
C ARG A 41 -0.10 -13.90 -16.30
N ALA A 42 0.28 -15.07 -16.81
CA ALA A 42 -0.13 -16.35 -16.24
C ALA A 42 0.35 -16.49 -14.79
N SER A 43 1.60 -16.12 -14.54
CA SER A 43 2.19 -16.10 -13.19
C SER A 43 1.49 -15.09 -12.27
N ALA A 44 1.10 -13.91 -12.76
CA ALA A 44 0.34 -12.93 -12.01
C ALA A 44 -1.07 -13.43 -11.63
N ILE A 45 -1.75 -14.15 -12.54
CA ILE A 45 -3.03 -14.81 -12.24
C ILE A 45 -2.87 -15.82 -11.10
N LEU A 46 -1.81 -16.64 -11.15
CA LEU A 46 -1.50 -17.58 -10.07
C LEU A 46 -1.24 -16.86 -8.74
N LEU A 47 -0.54 -15.72 -8.76
CA LEU A 47 -0.34 -14.89 -7.57
C LEU A 47 -1.67 -14.45 -6.96
N VAL A 48 -2.63 -13.99 -7.78
CA VAL A 48 -3.95 -13.57 -7.27
C VAL A 48 -4.76 -14.73 -6.74
N ILE A 49 -4.73 -15.89 -7.40
CA ILE A 49 -5.32 -17.12 -6.86
C ILE A 49 -4.68 -17.44 -5.49
N GLY A 50 -3.36 -17.35 -5.39
CA GLY A 50 -2.62 -17.57 -4.15
C GLY A 50 -3.05 -16.62 -3.04
N LEU A 51 -3.19 -15.34 -3.35
CA LEU A 51 -3.68 -14.31 -2.43
C LEU A 51 -5.11 -14.62 -1.93
N LEU A 52 -6.02 -14.99 -2.83
CA LEU A 52 -7.39 -15.38 -2.47
C LEU A 52 -7.41 -16.64 -1.58
N MET A 53 -6.53 -17.61 -1.82
CA MET A 53 -6.39 -18.80 -0.98
C MET A 53 -5.88 -18.45 0.42
N MET A 54 -4.88 -17.56 0.52
CA MET A 54 -4.37 -17.06 1.80
C MET A 54 -5.45 -16.31 2.59
N LEU A 55 -6.30 -15.54 1.91
CA LEU A 55 -7.39 -14.76 2.50
C LEU A 55 -8.70 -15.55 2.68
N SER A 56 -8.75 -16.82 2.29
CA SER A 56 -9.99 -17.61 2.23
C SER A 56 -10.74 -17.70 3.57
N GLY A 57 -10.03 -17.76 4.70
CA GLY A 57 -10.64 -17.71 6.04
C GLY A 57 -11.35 -16.38 6.30
N TYR A 58 -10.67 -15.27 6.00
CA TYR A 58 -11.24 -13.93 6.11
C TYR A 58 -12.46 -13.75 5.20
N ILE A 59 -12.37 -14.21 3.95
CA ILE A 59 -13.47 -14.14 2.98
C ILE A 59 -14.69 -14.92 3.49
N LYS A 60 -14.49 -16.13 4.03
CA LYS A 60 -15.57 -16.92 4.64
C LYS A 60 -16.22 -16.19 5.82
N ASP A 61 -15.43 -15.54 6.67
CA ASP A 61 -15.95 -14.80 7.82
C ASP A 61 -16.74 -13.56 7.39
N VAL A 62 -16.26 -12.82 6.38
CA VAL A 62 -17.01 -11.70 5.78
C VAL A 62 -18.33 -12.21 5.19
N ALA A 63 -18.32 -13.31 4.42
CA ALA A 63 -19.53 -13.88 3.83
C ALA A 63 -20.56 -14.29 4.90
N ARG A 64 -20.12 -14.93 6.00
CA ARG A 64 -20.97 -15.27 7.14
C ARG A 64 -21.60 -14.02 7.77
N GLN A 65 -20.81 -12.95 7.95
CA GLN A 65 -21.30 -11.70 8.53
C GLN A 65 -22.33 -11.01 7.63
N VAL A 66 -22.16 -11.04 6.30
CA VAL A 66 -23.14 -10.50 5.35
C VAL A 66 -24.49 -11.23 5.46
N VAL A 67 -24.48 -12.54 5.69
CA VAL A 67 -25.73 -13.30 5.88
C VAL A 67 -26.35 -12.99 7.25
N ALA A 68 -25.54 -12.94 8.30
CA ALA A 68 -26.00 -12.83 9.67
C ALA A 68 -26.42 -11.41 10.10
N ASP A 69 -25.86 -10.36 9.49
CA ASP A 69 -26.03 -8.98 9.93
C ASP A 69 -26.51 -8.07 8.80
N LYS A 70 -27.75 -7.58 8.90
CA LYS A 70 -28.35 -6.70 7.89
C LYS A 70 -27.60 -5.38 7.71
N TYR A 71 -26.98 -4.84 8.76
CA TYR A 71 -26.23 -3.58 8.69
C TYR A 71 -24.87 -3.80 8.03
N PHE A 72 -24.20 -4.91 8.36
CA PHE A 72 -22.97 -5.29 7.68
C PHE A 72 -23.20 -5.61 6.20
N LYS A 73 -24.31 -6.28 5.87
CA LYS A 73 -24.74 -6.50 4.48
C LYS A 73 -24.98 -5.18 3.74
N ALA A 74 -25.72 -4.24 4.34
CA ALA A 74 -25.91 -2.92 3.77
C ALA A 74 -24.57 -2.21 3.53
N LEU A 75 -23.66 -2.27 4.50
CA LEU A 75 -22.31 -1.74 4.35
C LEU A 75 -21.56 -2.33 3.16
N MET A 76 -21.58 -3.65 2.99
CA MET A 76 -20.88 -4.30 1.88
C MET A 76 -21.46 -3.91 0.51
N ILE A 77 -22.78 -3.73 0.41
CA ILE A 77 -23.43 -3.22 -0.81
C ILE A 77 -23.02 -1.77 -1.07
N ILE A 78 -23.06 -0.91 -0.05
CA ILE A 78 -22.65 0.50 -0.16
C ILE A 78 -21.17 0.60 -0.55
N TYR A 79 -20.31 -0.21 0.06
CA TYR A 79 -18.89 -0.28 -0.25
C TYR A 79 -18.66 -0.67 -1.72
N ALA A 80 -19.31 -1.74 -2.21
CA ALA A 80 -19.18 -2.16 -3.60
C ALA A 80 -19.68 -1.08 -4.58
N ALA A 81 -20.82 -0.45 -4.26
CA ALA A 81 -21.37 0.65 -5.04
C ALA A 81 -20.44 1.88 -5.05
N ALA A 82 -19.82 2.20 -3.91
CA ALA A 82 -18.87 3.30 -3.79
C ALA A 82 -17.60 3.03 -4.63
N VAL A 83 -17.01 1.83 -4.53
CA VAL A 83 -15.85 1.45 -5.35
C VAL A 83 -16.18 1.54 -6.84
N TYR A 84 -17.32 1.02 -7.25
CA TYR A 84 -17.78 1.12 -8.65
C TYR A 84 -17.96 2.59 -9.07
N TYR A 85 -18.69 3.39 -8.30
CA TYR A 85 -18.98 4.79 -8.62
C TYR A 85 -17.70 5.63 -8.69
N ILE A 86 -16.80 5.48 -7.73
CA ILE A 86 -15.51 6.18 -7.68
C ILE A 86 -14.68 5.81 -8.91
N THR A 87 -14.58 4.51 -9.23
CA THR A 87 -13.85 4.03 -10.42
C THR A 87 -14.44 4.62 -11.69
N TYR A 88 -15.77 4.58 -11.83
CA TYR A 88 -16.47 5.16 -12.98
C TYR A 88 -16.23 6.67 -13.09
N ARG A 89 -16.33 7.41 -11.98
CA ARG A 89 -16.07 8.85 -11.95
C ARG A 89 -14.63 9.17 -12.34
N ALA A 90 -13.65 8.48 -11.78
CA ALA A 90 -12.24 8.64 -12.16
C ALA A 90 -12.06 8.40 -13.67
N MET A 91 -12.73 7.38 -14.23
CA MET A 91 -12.69 7.13 -15.67
C MET A 91 -13.20 8.30 -16.52
N THR A 92 -14.23 9.02 -16.06
CA THR A 92 -14.74 10.20 -16.81
C THR A 92 -13.70 11.29 -16.98
N THR A 93 -12.79 11.46 -16.02
CA THR A 93 -11.71 12.46 -16.09
C THR A 93 -10.73 12.17 -17.22
N TYR A 94 -10.48 10.89 -17.54
CA TYR A 94 -9.64 10.49 -18.66
C TYR A 94 -10.36 10.63 -20.00
N TYR A 95 -11.67 10.34 -20.06
CA TYR A 95 -12.47 10.60 -21.26
C TYR A 95 -12.60 12.09 -21.58
N GLN A 96 -12.51 12.95 -20.56
CA GLN A 96 -12.48 14.40 -20.71
C GLN A 96 -11.08 14.96 -21.03
N LEU A 97 -10.08 14.09 -21.23
CA LEU A 97 -8.70 14.46 -21.55
C LEU A 97 -8.09 15.44 -20.52
N ASN A 98 -8.42 15.27 -19.24
CA ASN A 98 -7.79 16.08 -18.20
C ASN A 98 -6.29 15.77 -18.14
N ILE A 99 -5.48 16.77 -18.49
CA ILE A 99 -4.04 16.62 -18.70
C ILE A 99 -3.33 16.18 -17.41
N TRP A 100 -3.68 16.77 -16.27
CA TRP A 100 -3.00 16.49 -15.00
C TRP A 100 -3.27 15.08 -14.50
N SER A 101 -4.54 14.67 -14.46
CA SER A 101 -4.89 13.29 -14.07
C SER A 101 -4.29 12.25 -15.02
N SER A 102 -4.18 12.60 -16.31
CA SER A 102 -3.61 11.73 -17.33
C SER A 102 -2.10 11.57 -17.16
N LEU A 103 -1.38 12.62 -16.75
CA LEU A 103 0.08 12.59 -16.59
C LEU A 103 0.52 11.63 -15.48
N ASP A 104 -0.03 11.78 -14.27
CA ASP A 104 0.37 10.96 -13.12
C ASP A 104 0.02 9.50 -13.37
N THR A 105 -1.19 9.23 -13.85
CA THR A 105 -1.63 7.86 -14.17
C THR A 105 -0.80 7.25 -15.30
N ALA A 106 -0.44 8.02 -16.33
CA ALA A 106 0.42 7.55 -17.41
C ALA A 106 1.82 7.20 -16.90
N THR A 107 2.34 7.91 -15.89
CA THR A 107 3.62 7.59 -15.25
C THR A 107 3.62 6.17 -14.70
N PHE A 108 2.56 5.74 -14.00
CA PHE A 108 2.44 4.37 -13.50
C PHE A 108 2.24 3.34 -14.62
N MET A 109 1.42 3.66 -15.62
CA MET A 109 1.22 2.76 -16.77
C MET A 109 2.52 2.52 -17.53
N GLN A 110 3.30 3.58 -17.78
CA GLN A 110 4.60 3.49 -18.43
C GLN A 110 5.61 2.76 -17.55
N SER A 111 5.61 3.00 -16.24
CA SER A 111 6.45 2.27 -15.28
C SER A 111 6.16 0.77 -15.32
N PHE A 112 4.90 0.36 -15.35
CA PHE A 112 4.57 -1.06 -15.47
C PHE A 112 4.86 -1.62 -16.86
N ALA A 113 4.71 -0.83 -17.92
CA ALA A 113 5.09 -1.25 -19.27
C ALA A 113 6.60 -1.44 -19.42
N SER A 114 7.42 -0.51 -18.90
CA SER A 114 8.89 -0.62 -18.88
C SER A 114 9.36 -1.87 -18.15
N ALA A 115 8.78 -2.15 -16.98
CA ALA A 115 9.07 -3.32 -16.17
C ALA A 115 8.57 -4.65 -16.75
N THR A 116 7.78 -4.62 -17.84
CA THR A 116 7.21 -5.82 -18.48
C THR A 116 7.77 -6.08 -19.88
N LEU A 117 7.92 -5.02 -20.68
CA LEU A 117 8.19 -5.11 -22.12
C LEU A 117 9.60 -4.67 -22.48
N TYR A 118 10.24 -3.84 -21.65
CA TYR A 118 11.48 -3.17 -21.99
C TYR A 118 12.66 -3.57 -21.11
N HIS A 119 12.47 -4.47 -20.13
CA HIS A 119 13.49 -4.85 -19.13
C HIS A 119 14.01 -3.66 -18.30
N GLU A 120 13.19 -2.64 -18.12
CA GLU A 120 13.57 -1.42 -17.42
C GLU A 120 12.77 -1.30 -16.12
N LEU A 121 13.45 -1.06 -14.99
CA LEU A 121 12.80 -1.12 -13.67
C LEU A 121 11.95 0.14 -13.42
N PHE A 122 10.66 0.08 -13.80
CA PHE A 122 9.68 1.13 -13.52
C PHE A 122 10.05 2.52 -14.08
N TYR A 123 10.53 2.58 -15.31
CA TYR A 123 10.81 3.82 -16.04
C TYR A 123 9.55 4.41 -16.70
N SER A 124 9.48 5.74 -16.80
CA SER A 124 8.49 6.47 -17.58
C SER A 124 9.15 7.64 -18.32
N PHE A 125 8.40 8.34 -19.18
CA PHE A 125 8.89 9.57 -19.80
C PHE A 125 9.13 10.71 -18.79
N ALA A 126 8.41 10.69 -17.67
CA ALA A 126 8.47 11.74 -16.66
C ALA A 126 9.52 11.45 -15.56
N VAL A 127 9.84 10.18 -15.29
CA VAL A 127 10.68 9.76 -14.17
C VAL A 127 11.53 8.54 -14.55
N SER A 128 12.81 8.54 -14.20
CA SER A 128 13.78 7.56 -14.69
C SER A 128 14.75 7.09 -13.58
N PRO A 129 14.60 5.87 -13.01
CA PRO A 129 13.35 5.08 -12.82
C PRO A 129 12.40 5.74 -11.82
N PHE A 130 11.18 5.22 -11.57
CA PHE A 130 10.25 5.78 -10.57
C PHE A 130 10.91 6.02 -9.20
N PHE A 131 11.82 5.11 -8.81
CA PHE A 131 12.60 5.19 -7.58
C PHE A 131 13.60 6.35 -7.52
N TYR A 132 13.85 7.05 -8.64
CA TYR A 132 14.61 8.28 -8.70
C TYR A 132 13.97 9.39 -7.85
N SER A 133 12.64 9.51 -7.89
CA SER A 133 11.92 10.58 -7.19
C SER A 133 11.21 10.10 -5.93
N HIS A 134 10.83 8.81 -5.87
CA HIS A 134 9.96 8.30 -4.82
C HIS A 134 10.35 6.91 -4.33
N ALA A 135 10.38 6.71 -3.01
CA ALA A 135 10.50 5.37 -2.44
C ALA A 135 9.12 4.74 -2.33
N SER A 136 8.66 4.08 -3.41
CA SER A 136 7.37 3.37 -3.43
C SER A 136 7.50 1.87 -3.72
N PRO A 137 8.11 1.06 -2.82
CA PRO A 137 8.18 -0.39 -2.99
C PRO A 137 6.84 -1.10 -3.21
N ILE A 138 5.72 -0.46 -2.85
CA ILE A 138 4.38 -0.98 -3.10
C ILE A 138 4.12 -1.27 -4.59
N LEU A 139 4.87 -0.64 -5.50
CA LEU A 139 4.82 -0.94 -6.92
C LEU A 139 5.05 -2.44 -7.21
N PHE A 140 5.91 -3.13 -6.46
CA PHE A 140 6.11 -4.57 -6.62
C PHE A 140 4.89 -5.42 -6.22
N LEU A 141 3.99 -4.88 -5.39
CA LEU A 141 2.72 -5.54 -5.07
C LEU A 141 1.63 -5.18 -6.10
N LEU A 142 1.59 -3.93 -6.55
CA LEU A 142 0.58 -3.44 -7.49
C LEU A 142 0.82 -3.94 -8.92
N TYR A 143 2.09 -4.07 -9.31
CA TYR A 143 2.54 -4.52 -10.62
C TYR A 143 1.91 -5.85 -11.07
N PRO A 144 2.02 -6.97 -10.31
CA PRO A 144 1.36 -8.21 -10.69
C PRO A 144 -0.17 -8.09 -10.75
N LEU A 145 -0.78 -7.26 -9.90
CA LEU A 145 -2.25 -7.06 -9.95
C LEU A 145 -2.67 -6.36 -11.25
N TYR A 146 -1.89 -5.37 -11.68
CA TYR A 146 -2.09 -4.65 -12.93
C TYR A 146 -1.92 -5.56 -14.16
N LEU A 147 -0.94 -6.48 -14.15
CA LEU A 147 -0.66 -7.37 -15.28
C LEU A 147 -1.84 -8.27 -15.68
N ILE A 148 -2.75 -8.59 -14.76
CA ILE A 148 -3.91 -9.44 -15.05
C ILE A 148 -4.84 -8.75 -16.04
N TYR A 149 -5.03 -7.44 -15.88
CA TYR A 149 -5.88 -6.62 -16.72
C TYR A 149 -5.27 -5.21 -16.89
N PRO A 150 -4.27 -5.05 -17.75
CA PRO A 150 -3.57 -3.77 -17.90
C PRO A 150 -4.52 -2.67 -18.40
N GLY A 151 -4.60 -1.56 -17.65
CA GLY A 151 -5.33 -0.37 -18.07
C GLY A 151 -5.71 0.56 -16.92
N ILE A 152 -6.17 1.76 -17.26
CA ILE A 152 -6.68 2.74 -16.30
C ILE A 152 -7.81 2.17 -15.42
N PRO A 153 -8.80 1.42 -15.96
CA PRO A 153 -9.86 0.86 -15.11
C PRO A 153 -9.33 -0.04 -14.00
N ALA A 154 -8.28 -0.84 -14.26
CA ALA A 154 -7.69 -1.70 -13.23
C ALA A 154 -6.98 -0.88 -12.15
N LEU A 155 -6.17 0.11 -12.53
CA LEU A 155 -5.49 1.01 -11.58
C LEU A 155 -6.49 1.74 -10.68
N MET A 156 -7.53 2.34 -11.27
CA MET A 156 -8.56 3.04 -10.51
C MET A 156 -9.35 2.09 -9.60
N THR A 157 -9.66 0.88 -10.08
CA THR A 157 -10.35 -0.13 -9.26
C THR A 157 -9.50 -0.53 -8.06
N ILE A 158 -8.20 -0.78 -8.27
CA ILE A 158 -7.26 -1.14 -7.20
C ILE A 158 -7.16 0.00 -6.18
N GLN A 159 -6.94 1.23 -6.64
CA GLN A 159 -6.88 2.42 -5.77
C GLN A 159 -8.16 2.61 -4.97
N ALA A 160 -9.33 2.61 -5.63
CA ALA A 160 -10.62 2.81 -4.97
C ALA A 160 -10.92 1.71 -3.94
N ALA A 161 -10.67 0.44 -4.30
CA ALA A 161 -10.88 -0.69 -3.40
C ALA A 161 -9.96 -0.61 -2.16
N LEU A 162 -8.66 -0.34 -2.35
CA LEU A 162 -7.71 -0.28 -1.24
C LEU A 162 -7.94 0.96 -0.36
N ALA A 163 -8.26 2.12 -0.95
CA ALA A 163 -8.50 3.35 -0.22
C ALA A 163 -9.78 3.31 0.63
N THR A 164 -10.80 2.61 0.15
CA THR A 164 -12.05 2.42 0.89
C THR A 164 -12.04 1.20 1.80
N LEU A 165 -11.06 0.30 1.67
CA LEU A 165 -10.95 -0.95 2.44
C LEU A 165 -11.14 -0.81 3.95
N PRO A 166 -10.62 0.23 4.63
CA PRO A 166 -10.79 0.38 6.09
C PRO A 166 -12.25 0.50 6.55
N THR A 167 -13.15 0.89 5.66
CA THR A 167 -14.61 0.90 5.90
C THR A 167 -15.10 -0.41 6.51
N ILE A 168 -14.61 -1.56 6.01
CA ILE A 168 -15.03 -2.90 6.45
C ILE A 168 -14.61 -3.18 7.92
N PRO A 169 -13.31 -3.09 8.30
CA PRO A 169 -12.91 -3.28 9.69
C PRO A 169 -13.41 -2.18 10.63
N LEU A 170 -13.59 -0.95 10.18
CA LEU A 170 -14.11 0.13 11.03
C LEU A 170 -15.56 -0.13 11.50
N TYR A 171 -16.35 -0.89 10.75
CA TYR A 171 -17.61 -1.43 11.25
C TYR A 171 -17.41 -2.29 12.52
N LYS A 172 -16.43 -3.21 12.48
CA LYS A 172 -16.12 -4.07 13.63
C LYS A 172 -15.61 -3.27 14.81
N LEU A 173 -14.84 -2.20 14.55
CA LEU A 173 -14.41 -1.28 15.59
C LEU A 173 -15.59 -0.55 16.22
N GLY A 174 -16.48 0.03 15.41
CA GLY A 174 -17.68 0.69 15.91
C GLY A 174 -18.58 -0.25 16.70
N LEU A 175 -18.72 -1.50 16.27
CA LEU A 175 -19.46 -2.52 17.03
C LEU A 175 -18.81 -2.80 18.39
N ARG A 176 -17.48 -2.88 18.44
CA ARG A 176 -16.73 -3.07 19.70
C ARG A 176 -16.86 -1.87 20.64
N LEU A 177 -16.84 -0.65 20.11
CA LEU A 177 -16.87 0.58 20.90
C LEU A 177 -18.27 0.90 21.42
N PHE A 178 -19.30 0.68 20.62
CA PHE A 178 -20.66 1.15 20.93
C PHE A 178 -21.64 0.03 21.26
N GLY A 179 -21.33 -1.23 20.96
CA GLY A 179 -22.23 -2.37 21.18
C GLY A 179 -23.49 -2.39 20.31
N ASP A 180 -23.68 -1.41 19.42
CA ASP A 180 -24.84 -1.28 18.53
C ASP A 180 -24.43 -1.26 17.05
N ARG A 181 -25.13 -2.05 16.25
CA ARG A 181 -24.88 -2.24 14.81
C ARG A 181 -25.14 -0.98 13.96
N ARG A 182 -26.00 -0.08 14.43
CA ARG A 182 -26.27 1.21 13.79
C ARG A 182 -25.09 2.14 13.95
N TYR A 183 -24.55 2.26 15.17
CA TYR A 183 -23.34 3.04 15.42
C TYR A 183 -22.11 2.42 14.75
N ALA A 184 -22.05 1.10 14.64
CA ALA A 184 -21.05 0.40 13.82
C ALA A 184 -21.12 0.81 12.34
N LEU A 185 -22.32 0.80 11.76
CA LEU A 185 -22.54 1.27 10.39
C LEU A 185 -22.16 2.73 10.23
N LEU A 186 -22.61 3.61 11.14
CA LEU A 186 -22.28 5.03 11.11
C LEU A 186 -20.77 5.26 11.17
N THR A 187 -20.05 4.54 12.04
CA THR A 187 -18.58 4.61 12.14
C THR A 187 -17.91 4.29 10.80
N ALA A 188 -18.36 3.22 10.14
CA ALA A 188 -17.82 2.83 8.83
C ALA A 188 -18.17 3.86 7.73
N LEU A 189 -19.41 4.37 7.73
CA LEU A 189 -19.86 5.38 6.77
C LEU A 189 -19.16 6.73 6.98
N THR A 190 -18.84 7.12 8.20
CA THR A 190 -18.07 8.36 8.46
C THR A 190 -16.71 8.32 7.77
N TYR A 191 -16.03 7.16 7.78
CA TYR A 191 -14.79 7.00 7.02
C TYR A 191 -15.06 7.07 5.51
N LEU A 192 -16.01 6.29 5.00
CA LEU A 192 -16.28 6.20 3.56
C LEU A 192 -16.73 7.53 2.95
N LEU A 193 -17.53 8.30 3.69
CA LEU A 193 -18.10 9.58 3.26
C LEU A 193 -17.20 10.77 3.62
N PHE A 194 -16.05 10.54 4.27
CA PHE A 194 -15.14 11.61 4.60
C PHE A 194 -14.68 12.31 3.31
N PRO A 195 -14.84 13.64 3.17
CA PRO A 195 -14.63 14.34 1.90
C PRO A 195 -13.26 14.09 1.26
N TRP A 196 -12.21 13.87 2.04
CA TRP A 196 -10.90 13.54 1.49
C TRP A 196 -10.89 12.21 0.72
N ILE A 197 -11.63 11.20 1.17
CA ILE A 197 -11.75 9.92 0.47
C ILE A 197 -12.44 10.14 -0.88
N THR A 198 -13.48 10.96 -0.96
CA THR A 198 -14.24 11.16 -2.21
C THR A 198 -13.60 12.16 -3.17
N THR A 199 -12.83 13.14 -2.67
CA THR A 199 -12.13 14.13 -3.50
C THR A 199 -10.92 13.53 -4.22
N TYR A 200 -10.04 12.83 -3.51
CA TYR A 200 -8.77 12.35 -4.09
C TYR A 200 -8.96 11.10 -4.95
N LEU A 201 -9.97 10.27 -4.67
CA LEU A 201 -10.21 9.06 -5.45
C LEU A 201 -10.90 9.30 -6.80
N GLY A 202 -11.37 10.52 -7.06
CA GLY A 202 -11.92 10.90 -8.37
C GLY A 202 -10.87 11.38 -9.39
N GLY A 203 -9.59 11.40 -9.02
CA GLY A 203 -8.49 11.98 -9.80
C GLY A 203 -7.52 10.96 -10.39
N ALA A 204 -6.23 11.32 -10.33
CA ALA A 204 -5.13 10.47 -10.78
C ALA A 204 -4.99 9.18 -9.95
N PHE A 205 -4.35 8.18 -10.54
CA PHE A 205 -3.79 7.08 -9.75
C PHE A 205 -2.50 7.56 -9.07
N GLU A 206 -2.44 7.44 -7.75
CA GLU A 206 -1.26 7.76 -6.97
C GLU A 206 -1.10 6.79 -5.80
N VAL A 207 0.11 6.24 -5.65
CA VAL A 207 0.41 5.32 -4.54
C VAL A 207 0.37 6.02 -3.17
N VAL A 208 0.63 7.33 -3.11
CA VAL A 208 0.58 8.11 -1.86
C VAL A 208 -0.81 8.10 -1.23
N ILE A 209 -1.89 8.02 -2.03
CA ILE A 209 -3.27 7.94 -1.55
C ILE A 209 -3.46 6.69 -0.67
N LEU A 210 -2.71 5.62 -0.92
CA LEU A 210 -2.78 4.38 -0.13
C LEU A 210 -2.12 4.49 1.25
N THR A 211 -1.44 5.58 1.57
CA THR A 211 -0.83 5.80 2.89
C THR A 211 -1.91 5.88 3.98
N ALA A 212 -2.92 6.73 3.77
CA ALA A 212 -4.01 6.94 4.73
C ALA A 212 -4.84 5.68 5.06
N PRO A 213 -5.30 4.87 4.09
CA PRO A 213 -6.05 3.65 4.40
C PRO A 213 -5.19 2.61 5.14
N PHE A 214 -3.92 2.43 4.77
CA PHE A 214 -3.05 1.50 5.50
C PHE A 214 -2.70 2.00 6.90
N PHE A 215 -2.56 3.32 7.08
CA PHE A 215 -2.46 3.94 8.41
C PHE A 215 -3.71 3.66 9.26
N ALA A 216 -4.91 3.83 8.69
CA ALA A 216 -6.17 3.53 9.37
C ALA A 216 -6.27 2.03 9.75
N LEU A 217 -5.84 1.12 8.87
CA LEU A 217 -5.78 -0.31 9.17
C LEU A 217 -4.74 -0.64 10.25
N ALA A 218 -3.58 0.03 10.26
CA ALA A 218 -2.57 -0.14 11.29
C ALA A 218 -3.14 0.26 12.66
N LEU A 219 -3.80 1.42 12.76
CA LEU A 219 -4.45 1.86 13.99
C LEU A 219 -5.58 0.90 14.39
N TYR A 220 -6.47 0.53 13.47
CA TYR A 220 -7.53 -0.45 13.72
C TYR A 220 -6.96 -1.74 14.32
N ASN A 221 -5.93 -2.32 13.70
CA ASN A 221 -5.33 -3.57 14.16
C ASN A 221 -4.61 -3.40 15.50
N LEU A 222 -3.99 -2.23 15.75
CA LEU A 222 -3.41 -1.88 17.04
C LEU A 222 -4.47 -1.85 18.15
N TYR A 223 -5.60 -1.18 17.94
CA TYR A 223 -6.70 -1.13 18.91
C TYR A 223 -7.36 -2.49 19.11
N MET A 224 -7.43 -3.29 18.04
CA MET A 224 -8.01 -4.63 18.11
C MET A 224 -7.07 -5.68 18.74
N GLY A 225 -5.80 -5.34 18.96
CA GLY A 225 -4.79 -6.28 19.47
C GLY A 225 -4.31 -7.30 18.43
N ASN A 226 -4.59 -7.07 17.15
CA ASN A 226 -4.16 -7.93 16.05
C ASN A 226 -2.73 -7.57 15.63
N ARG A 227 -1.73 -8.16 16.31
CA ARG A 227 -0.31 -7.87 16.05
C ARG A 227 0.13 -8.12 14.61
N LEU A 228 -0.31 -9.21 13.99
CA LEU A 228 0.07 -9.52 12.61
C LEU A 228 -0.53 -8.49 11.65
N GLY A 229 -1.83 -8.20 11.79
CA GLY A 229 -2.48 -7.16 11.01
C GLY A 229 -1.84 -5.79 11.19
N TYR A 230 -1.43 -5.45 12.42
CA TYR A 230 -0.73 -4.20 12.72
C TYR A 230 0.57 -4.07 11.92
N TRP A 231 1.46 -5.07 11.99
CA TRP A 231 2.74 -5.02 11.28
C TRP A 231 2.57 -5.07 9.77
N LEU A 232 1.61 -5.85 9.26
CA LEU A 232 1.30 -5.88 7.83
C LEU A 232 0.80 -4.53 7.33
N SER A 233 -0.18 -3.92 8.02
CA SER A 233 -0.72 -2.61 7.65
C SER A 233 0.30 -1.50 7.80
N LEU A 234 1.12 -1.51 8.86
CA LEU A 234 2.21 -0.55 9.04
C LEU A 234 3.24 -0.66 7.92
N THR A 235 3.62 -1.87 7.53
CA THR A 235 4.58 -2.09 6.43
C THR A 235 3.98 -1.64 5.10
N LEU A 236 2.73 -2.01 4.80
CA LEU A 236 2.05 -1.55 3.58
C LEU A 236 1.95 -0.03 3.52
N MET A 237 1.65 0.63 4.65
CA MET A 237 1.67 2.09 4.75
C MET A 237 3.06 2.65 4.43
N MET A 238 4.13 2.05 4.94
CA MET A 238 5.50 2.56 4.70
C MET A 238 6.01 2.31 3.28
N THR A 239 5.44 1.32 2.57
CA THR A 239 5.82 1.03 1.18
C THR A 239 5.24 2.01 0.15
N THR A 240 4.38 2.95 0.55
CA THR A 240 3.66 3.83 -0.39
C THR A 240 4.48 5.02 -0.86
N ILE A 241 5.19 5.69 0.05
CA ILE A 241 5.92 6.94 -0.22
C ILE A 241 6.99 7.19 0.86
N GLU A 242 8.09 7.84 0.50
CA GLU A 242 9.30 8.01 1.31
C GLU A 242 9.12 8.72 2.66
N PHE A 243 8.09 9.56 2.81
CA PHE A 243 7.82 10.27 4.07
C PHE A 243 6.78 9.55 4.95
N SER A 244 6.13 8.50 4.45
CA SER A 244 5.16 7.72 5.24
C SER A 244 5.74 7.06 6.51
N PRO A 245 7.02 6.66 6.59
CA PRO A 245 7.60 6.12 7.83
C PRO A 245 7.58 7.11 9.00
N ILE A 246 7.50 8.42 8.74
CA ILE A 246 7.32 9.45 9.78
C ILE A 246 6.02 9.21 10.55
N LEU A 247 4.94 8.81 9.86
CA LEU A 247 3.68 8.43 10.53
C LEU A 247 3.88 7.21 11.41
N GLY A 248 4.68 6.24 10.97
CA GLY A 248 5.06 5.07 11.76
C GLY A 248 5.83 5.44 13.03
N PHE A 249 6.76 6.38 12.93
CA PHE A 249 7.47 6.95 14.09
C PHE A 249 6.48 7.55 15.10
N PHE A 250 5.53 8.36 14.65
CA PHE A 250 4.50 8.92 15.54
C PHE A 250 3.56 7.86 16.12
N ILE A 251 3.22 6.79 15.39
CA ILE A 251 2.52 5.62 15.98
C ILE A 251 3.35 5.03 17.11
N GLY A 252 4.67 4.89 16.92
CA GLY A 252 5.58 4.37 17.95
C GLY A 252 5.53 5.20 19.24
N LEU A 253 5.62 6.53 19.11
CA LEU A 253 5.46 7.46 20.24
C LEU A 253 4.07 7.36 20.88
N TYR A 254 3.03 7.33 20.05
CA TYR A 254 1.65 7.18 20.50
C TYR A 254 1.44 5.90 21.32
N ILE A 255 2.04 4.78 20.90
CA ILE A 255 2.00 3.52 21.66
C ILE A 255 2.69 3.68 23.00
N LEU A 256 3.83 4.37 23.09
CA LEU A 256 4.55 4.53 24.37
C LEU A 256 3.73 5.27 25.42
N VAL A 257 2.98 6.30 25.01
CA VAL A 257 2.22 7.16 25.93
C VAL A 257 0.80 6.65 26.20
N THR A 258 0.16 6.01 25.23
CA THR A 258 -1.25 5.62 25.33
C THR A 258 -1.44 4.31 26.07
N LYS A 259 -2.48 4.20 26.91
CA LYS A 259 -2.86 2.92 27.51
C LYS A 259 -3.75 2.15 26.53
N LEU A 260 -3.30 0.97 26.12
CA LEU A 260 -4.06 0.04 25.29
C LEU A 260 -4.44 -1.16 26.17
N ASP A 261 -5.73 -1.45 26.29
CA ASP A 261 -6.27 -2.42 27.28
C ASP A 261 -5.61 -3.81 27.21
N TRP A 262 -5.17 -4.21 26.02
CA TRP A 262 -4.57 -5.51 25.76
C TRP A 262 -3.03 -5.52 25.96
N LEU A 263 -2.39 -4.37 26.17
CA LEU A 263 -0.95 -4.24 26.38
C LEU A 263 -0.62 -3.79 27.80
N LYS A 264 0.04 -4.68 28.55
CA LYS A 264 0.71 -4.32 29.81
C LYS A 264 1.85 -3.33 29.54
N ALA A 265 2.25 -2.57 30.57
CA ALA A 265 3.30 -1.54 30.47
C ALA A 265 4.59 -2.00 29.76
N LYS A 266 5.15 -3.16 30.14
CA LYS A 266 6.35 -3.72 29.48
C LYS A 266 6.12 -4.04 28.00
N GLY A 267 4.95 -4.61 27.67
CA GLY A 267 4.58 -4.95 26.29
C GLY A 267 4.37 -3.71 25.43
N ARG A 268 3.81 -2.65 26.01
CA ARG A 268 3.64 -1.34 25.38
C ARG A 268 4.98 -0.70 25.05
N VAL A 269 5.91 -0.65 26.01
CA VAL A 269 7.26 -0.13 25.78
C VAL A 269 7.97 -0.92 24.68
N ALA A 270 7.92 -2.26 24.76
CA ALA A 270 8.54 -3.12 23.75
C ALA A 270 7.94 -2.92 22.36
N LEU A 271 6.61 -2.82 22.23
CA LEU A 271 5.98 -2.58 20.93
C LEU A 271 6.30 -1.19 20.39
N GLY A 272 6.17 -0.14 21.22
CA GLY A 272 6.46 1.24 20.83
C GLY A 272 7.91 1.42 20.36
N LEU A 273 8.88 0.88 21.10
CA LEU A 273 10.29 0.91 20.69
C LEU A 273 10.55 0.12 19.40
N LYS A 274 9.93 -1.04 19.22
CA LYS A 274 10.03 -1.80 17.96
C LYS A 274 9.45 -1.03 16.78
N THR A 275 8.30 -0.38 16.97
CA THR A 275 7.68 0.46 15.93
C THR A 275 8.59 1.63 15.57
N LEU A 276 9.15 2.33 16.57
CA LEU A 276 10.11 3.42 16.34
C LEU A 276 11.33 2.94 15.55
N ALA A 277 11.98 1.86 16.00
CA ALA A 277 13.16 1.31 15.34
C ALA A 277 12.86 0.86 13.90
N TYR A 278 11.71 0.19 13.69
CA TYR A 278 11.30 -0.27 12.37
C TYR A 278 11.01 0.89 11.42
N SER A 279 10.30 1.93 11.88
CA SER A 279 10.00 3.10 11.07
C SER A 279 11.23 3.94 10.75
N LEU A 280 12.19 4.07 11.68
CA LEU A 280 13.46 4.74 11.41
C LEU A 280 14.33 3.96 10.42
N ALA A 281 14.40 2.64 10.58
CA ALA A 281 15.11 1.77 9.63
C ALA A 281 14.50 1.85 8.24
N TRP A 282 13.16 1.89 8.15
CA TRP A 282 12.45 2.05 6.89
C TRP A 282 12.71 3.41 6.24
N LEU A 283 12.59 4.51 7.01
CA LEU A 283 12.89 5.86 6.53
C LEU A 283 14.31 5.96 5.95
N PHE A 284 15.27 5.32 6.63
CA PHE A 284 16.64 5.26 6.14
C PHE A 284 16.78 4.41 4.87
N GLY A 285 16.05 3.30 4.77
CA GLY A 285 15.99 2.48 3.56
C GLY A 285 15.41 3.25 2.36
N ASP A 286 14.32 4.00 2.58
CA ASP A 286 13.71 4.86 1.57
C ASP A 286 14.67 5.97 1.12
N PHE A 287 15.39 6.59 2.08
CA PHE A 287 16.48 7.53 1.79
C PHE A 287 17.52 6.90 0.88
N LEU A 288 18.08 5.74 1.24
CA LEU A 288 19.11 5.07 0.46
C LEU A 288 18.63 4.69 -0.94
N MET A 289 17.37 4.28 -1.09
CA MET A 289 16.79 3.91 -2.37
C MET A 289 16.71 5.11 -3.32
N VAL A 290 16.09 6.21 -2.87
CA VAL A 290 16.00 7.44 -3.68
C VAL A 290 17.39 8.00 -3.94
N TYR A 291 18.26 8.00 -2.93
CA TYR A 291 19.63 8.47 -3.08
C TYR A 291 20.41 7.68 -4.13
N TYR A 292 20.29 6.36 -4.14
CA TYR A 292 20.93 5.48 -5.13
C TYR A 292 20.44 5.78 -6.55
N PHE A 293 19.13 5.78 -6.78
CA PHE A 293 18.58 5.97 -8.12
C PHE A 293 18.71 7.41 -8.62
N SER A 294 18.65 8.40 -7.72
CA SER A 294 18.86 9.81 -8.06
C SER A 294 20.32 10.23 -8.20
N HIS A 295 21.27 9.33 -7.90
CA HIS A 295 22.70 9.66 -7.84
C HIS A 295 22.97 10.84 -6.89
N GLY A 296 22.23 10.89 -5.77
CA GLY A 296 22.33 11.94 -4.76
C GLY A 296 21.75 13.30 -5.17
N THR A 297 21.05 13.41 -6.30
CA THR A 297 20.48 14.68 -6.77
C THR A 297 19.12 15.02 -6.17
N ILE A 298 18.40 14.03 -5.63
CA ILE A 298 17.08 14.21 -5.02
C ILE A 298 17.16 13.99 -3.50
N ASN A 299 16.58 14.91 -2.74
CA ASN A 299 16.36 14.77 -1.31
C ASN A 299 14.94 14.24 -1.07
N ILE A 300 14.80 13.15 -0.30
CA ILE A 300 13.49 12.54 0.00
C ILE A 300 12.49 13.47 0.70
N PHE A 301 12.98 14.51 1.38
CA PHE A 301 12.15 15.50 2.03
C PHE A 301 11.77 16.67 1.12
N GLY A 302 12.29 16.69 -0.11
CA GLY A 302 11.91 17.64 -1.16
C GLY A 302 10.43 17.54 -1.54
N ASN A 303 9.80 16.38 -1.38
CA ASN A 303 8.37 16.20 -1.64
C ASN A 303 7.48 16.58 -0.44
N VAL A 304 8.08 16.88 0.72
CA VAL A 304 7.37 17.43 1.90
C VAL A 304 7.43 18.97 1.90
N TRP A 305 7.85 19.57 0.79
CA TRP A 305 7.99 21.01 0.61
C TRP A 305 6.66 21.74 0.86
N GLY A 306 6.73 22.83 1.61
CA GLY A 306 5.56 23.52 2.16
C GLY A 306 5.16 23.10 3.58
N SER A 307 5.72 22.00 4.11
CA SER A 307 5.63 21.71 5.55
C SER A 307 6.68 22.50 6.35
N SER A 308 6.37 22.84 7.60
CA SER A 308 7.34 23.46 8.53
C SER A 308 8.56 22.58 8.83
N LEU A 309 8.51 21.29 8.46
CA LEU A 309 9.56 20.31 8.69
C LEU A 309 10.52 20.17 7.49
N ALA A 310 10.12 20.62 6.30
CA ALA A 310 10.89 20.38 5.07
C ALA A 310 12.30 20.97 5.14
N GLY A 311 12.44 22.25 5.48
CA GLY A 311 13.74 22.94 5.51
C GLY A 311 14.77 22.28 6.45
N PRO A 312 14.45 22.08 7.74
CA PRO A 312 15.35 21.40 8.67
C PRO A 312 15.70 19.97 8.25
N LEU A 313 14.72 19.19 7.77
CA LEU A 313 14.95 17.81 7.35
C LEU A 313 15.86 17.75 6.11
N ILE A 314 15.62 18.60 5.11
CA ILE A 314 16.43 18.71 3.90
C ILE A 314 17.89 19.03 4.27
N SER A 315 18.12 20.04 5.11
CA SER A 315 19.48 20.46 5.51
C SER A 315 20.27 19.35 6.21
N ILE A 316 19.63 18.57 7.08
CA ILE A 316 20.27 17.45 7.78
C ILE A 316 20.63 16.34 6.79
N THR A 317 19.70 15.96 5.90
CA THR A 317 19.95 14.85 4.98
C THR A 317 20.91 15.19 3.86
N ASP A 318 20.96 16.43 3.38
CA ASP A 318 21.97 16.85 2.39
C ASP A 318 23.38 16.70 2.96
N SER A 319 23.58 17.10 4.23
CA SER A 319 24.88 16.93 4.90
C SER A 319 25.27 15.45 5.03
N ILE A 320 24.31 14.57 5.33
CA ILE A 320 24.55 13.12 5.44
C ILE A 320 24.84 12.52 4.06
N GLY A 321 24.03 12.85 3.05
CA GLY A 321 24.20 12.38 1.68
C GLY A 321 25.56 12.75 1.12
N ASN A 322 25.98 14.01 1.28
CA ASN A 322 27.29 14.48 0.81
C ASN A 322 28.45 13.75 1.51
N ALA A 323 28.35 13.48 2.82
CA ALA A 323 29.36 12.73 3.55
C ALA A 323 29.48 11.27 3.06
N ILE A 324 28.35 10.62 2.77
CA ILE A 324 28.33 9.25 2.24
C ILE A 324 28.96 9.22 0.82
N PHE A 325 28.58 10.13 -0.07
CA PHE A 325 29.12 10.18 -1.44
C PHE A 325 30.64 10.36 -1.47
N HIS A 326 31.15 11.29 -0.65
CA HIS A 326 32.59 11.51 -0.57
C HIS A 326 33.35 10.28 -0.09
N SER A 327 32.76 9.44 0.76
CA SER A 327 33.38 8.20 1.22
C SER A 327 33.30 7.03 0.23
N LEU A 328 32.32 7.03 -0.68
CA LEU A 328 32.13 5.98 -1.69
C LEU A 328 32.84 6.28 -3.02
N LEU A 329 33.05 7.55 -3.38
CA LEU A 329 33.80 7.96 -4.57
C LEU A 329 35.32 8.08 -4.36
N THR A 330 35.79 7.92 -3.12
CA THR A 330 37.23 7.93 -2.78
C THR A 330 37.83 6.52 -2.67
N GLN A 331 37.11 5.49 -3.12
CA GLN A 331 37.59 4.11 -3.31
C GLN A 331 37.50 3.71 -4.78
#